data_AF-X0QD20-F1
#
_entry.id   AF-X0QD20-F1
#
_cell.length_a   1.000
_cell.length_b   1.000
_cell.length_c   1.000
_cell.angle_alpha   90.00
_cell.angle_beta   90.00
_cell.angle_gamma   90.00
#
_symmetry.space_group_name_H-M   'P 1'
#
loop_
_entity.id
_entity.type
_entity.pdbx_description
1 polymer ?
#
loop_
_entity_poly.entity_id
_entity_poly.type
_entity_poly.pdbx_seq_one_letter_code
_entity_poly.pdbx_strand_id
1 'polypeptide(L)'
;MNATAPWRTDLYSQNGKVLTLTEHIALARQLGMKHTPELKAPAVTMPFNGYRLNDYRQQLIDTYKAANVPASDVFAQSFNIEDLDYWIKNEPAYGANAVYLIDDSNETAKSKTFDKNDASTWKHSLADIKARGINTIAPALWLLVTTDGKGNMQPSEYAKQAKANGLKIITWSIERSGPLIDGGDWYYSGLSDAINNDGDMMNYIDVLAQDVGVQGIFFQIGPLR
;
A
#
# COMPACT_ATOMS: atom_id res chain seq x y z
N MET A 1 2.59 16.62 -19.05
CA MET A 1 1.40 16.06 -18.39
C MET A 1 0.83 14.99 -19.30
N ASN A 2 1.17 13.73 -19.06
CA ASN A 2 0.59 12.53 -19.68
C ASN A 2 0.68 11.42 -18.61
N ALA A 3 0.15 11.71 -17.42
CA ALA A 3 0.14 10.78 -16.29
C ALA A 3 -1.16 9.98 -16.20
N THR A 4 -2.18 10.37 -16.97
CA THR A 4 -3.47 9.68 -17.07
C THR A 4 -3.40 8.65 -18.19
N ALA A 5 -3.67 7.38 -17.87
CA ALA A 5 -3.70 6.32 -18.88
C ALA A 5 -4.85 6.57 -19.90
N PRO A 6 -4.72 6.18 -21.18
CA PRO A 6 -5.69 6.50 -22.24
C PRO A 6 -7.12 6.01 -21.99
N TRP A 7 -7.30 5.01 -21.14
CA TRP A 7 -8.59 4.44 -20.76
C TRP A 7 -9.26 5.16 -19.58
N ARG A 8 -8.60 6.16 -18.97
CA ARG A 8 -9.15 7.03 -17.92
C ARG A 8 -9.56 8.39 -18.50
N THR A 9 -10.47 9.09 -17.83
CA THR A 9 -10.97 10.40 -18.27
C THR A 9 -10.26 11.56 -17.58
N ASP A 10 -9.89 12.58 -18.35
CA ASP A 10 -9.39 13.87 -17.86
C ASP A 10 -10.49 14.95 -17.79
N LEU A 11 -11.76 14.59 -18.02
CA LEU A 11 -12.89 15.53 -18.15
C LEU A 11 -13.03 16.52 -16.98
N TYR A 12 -12.59 16.14 -15.78
CA TYR A 12 -12.70 16.95 -14.55
C TYR A 12 -11.35 17.41 -13.96
N SER A 13 -10.23 17.29 -14.69
CA SER A 13 -8.90 17.59 -14.16
C SER A 13 -8.51 19.07 -14.14
N GLN A 14 -9.38 19.96 -14.65
CA GLN A 14 -8.99 21.33 -15.02
C GLN A 14 -8.80 22.31 -13.85
N ASN A 15 -9.47 22.10 -12.72
CA ASN A 15 -9.56 23.09 -11.62
C ASN A 15 -8.99 22.59 -10.28
N GLY A 16 -8.23 21.48 -10.28
CA GLY A 16 -7.61 20.95 -9.07
C GLY A 16 -6.51 21.87 -8.54
N LYS A 17 -6.49 22.10 -7.22
CA LYS A 17 -5.39 22.78 -6.51
C LYS A 17 -4.70 21.80 -5.58
N VAL A 18 -3.37 21.86 -5.53
CA VAL A 18 -2.59 21.08 -4.55
C VAL A 18 -2.78 21.71 -3.17
N LEU A 19 -3.21 20.88 -2.22
CA LEU A 19 -3.32 21.27 -0.81
C LEU A 19 -2.02 20.96 -0.08
N THR A 20 -1.69 21.79 0.90
CA THR A 20 -0.76 21.42 1.97
C THR A 20 -1.35 20.29 2.81
N LEU A 21 -0.49 19.56 3.53
CA LEU A 21 -0.95 18.52 4.46
C LEU A 21 -1.90 19.09 5.53
N THR A 22 -1.62 20.29 6.04
CA THR A 22 -2.47 20.97 7.03
C THR A 22 -3.87 21.25 6.48
N GLU A 23 -3.98 21.75 5.26
CA GLU A 23 -5.27 22.01 4.60
C GLU A 23 -6.04 20.69 4.35
N HIS A 24 -5.34 19.64 3.91
CA HIS A 24 -5.93 18.33 3.73
C HIS A 24 -6.45 17.74 5.06
N ILE A 25 -5.70 17.86 6.16
CA ILE A 25 -6.13 17.42 7.48
C ILE A 25 -7.40 18.15 7.90
N ALA A 26 -7.46 19.48 7.73
CA ALA A 26 -8.64 20.26 8.06
C ALA A 26 -9.88 19.80 7.28
N LEU A 27 -9.74 19.57 5.97
CA LEU A 27 -10.82 19.07 5.11
C LEU A 27 -11.29 17.67 5.52
N ALA A 28 -10.37 16.71 5.67
CA ALA A 28 -10.72 15.34 6.01
C ALA A 28 -11.41 15.23 7.37
N ARG A 29 -11.03 16.09 8.33
CA ARG A 29 -11.72 16.18 9.63
C ARG A 29 -13.14 16.69 9.52
N GLN A 30 -13.41 17.67 8.66
CA GLN A 30 -14.77 18.15 8.41
C GLN A 30 -15.68 17.04 7.84
N LEU A 31 -15.09 16.09 7.12
CA LEU A 31 -15.78 14.94 6.54
C LEU A 31 -15.85 13.73 7.49
N GLY A 32 -15.29 13.82 8.70
CA GLY A 32 -15.29 12.72 9.67
C GLY A 32 -14.42 11.53 9.27
N MET A 33 -13.43 11.74 8.40
CA MET A 33 -12.56 10.67 7.89
C MET A 33 -11.34 10.43 8.77
N LYS A 34 -10.86 9.19 8.76
CA LYS A 34 -9.51 8.84 9.22
C LYS A 34 -8.47 9.21 8.17
N HIS A 35 -7.19 9.18 8.55
CA HIS A 35 -6.09 9.63 7.70
C HIS A 35 -5.09 8.49 7.43
N THR A 36 -4.74 8.29 6.16
CA THR A 36 -3.73 7.33 5.70
C THR A 36 -2.61 8.04 4.93
N PRO A 37 -1.83 8.94 5.55
CA PRO A 37 -0.79 9.68 4.86
C PRO A 37 0.37 8.78 4.47
N GLU A 38 0.93 8.98 3.28
CA GLU A 38 2.16 8.30 2.85
C GLU A 38 3.36 9.25 2.90
N LEU A 39 4.44 8.84 3.56
CA LEU A 39 5.74 9.50 3.44
C LEU A 39 6.43 9.03 2.16
N LYS A 40 6.48 9.90 1.15
CA LYS A 40 7.16 9.62 -0.11
C LYS A 40 8.68 9.77 0.05
N ALA A 41 9.44 9.09 -0.81
CA ALA A 41 10.88 9.33 -0.90
C ALA A 41 11.15 10.83 -1.21
N PRO A 42 12.12 11.47 -0.53
CA PRO A 42 12.49 12.84 -0.84
C PRO A 42 12.90 13.01 -2.31
N ALA A 43 12.40 14.07 -2.94
CA ALA A 43 12.76 14.42 -4.32
C ALA A 43 14.17 15.03 -4.46
N VAL A 44 14.85 15.24 -3.33
CA VAL A 44 16.19 15.85 -3.22
C VAL A 44 17.07 15.00 -2.31
N THR A 45 18.38 15.09 -2.50
CA THR A 45 19.34 14.45 -1.59
C THR A 45 19.25 15.07 -0.20
N MET A 46 19.11 14.23 0.81
CA MET A 46 19.07 14.63 2.21
C MET A 46 20.46 14.48 2.87
N PRO A 47 20.89 15.39 3.75
CA PRO A 47 20.16 16.59 4.18
C PRO A 47 20.12 17.67 3.09
N PHE A 48 19.01 18.43 3.06
CA PHE A 48 18.80 19.52 2.11
C PHE A 48 18.69 20.84 2.87
N ASN A 49 19.65 21.76 2.67
CA ASN A 49 19.70 23.05 3.38
C ASN A 49 19.60 22.93 4.92
N GLY A 50 20.26 21.91 5.49
CA GLY A 50 20.22 21.63 6.93
C GLY A 50 19.02 20.80 7.40
N TYR A 51 18.03 20.57 6.53
CA TYR A 51 16.88 19.71 6.81
C TYR A 51 17.26 18.23 6.64
N ARG A 52 17.20 17.43 7.71
CA ARG A 52 17.65 16.03 7.71
C ARG A 52 16.49 15.08 7.43
N LEU A 53 16.81 13.85 7.03
CA LEU A 53 15.80 12.82 6.77
C LEU A 53 14.92 12.52 7.98
N ASN A 54 15.48 12.54 9.19
CA ASN A 54 14.69 12.38 10.41
C ASN A 54 13.76 13.57 10.67
N ASP A 55 14.16 14.79 10.30
CA ASP A 55 13.29 15.96 10.41
C ASP A 55 12.10 15.81 9.45
N TYR A 56 12.32 15.22 8.27
CA TYR A 56 11.27 14.89 7.29
C TYR A 56 10.29 13.81 7.79
N ARG A 57 10.80 12.72 8.37
CA ARG A 57 9.97 11.69 9.01
C ARG A 57 9.11 12.25 10.13
N GLN A 58 9.72 13.10 10.95
CA GLN A 58 9.06 13.69 12.11
C GLN A 58 8.00 14.71 11.71
N GLN A 59 8.27 15.54 10.68
CA GLN A 59 7.34 16.57 10.23
C GLN A 59 5.97 16.01 9.84
N LEU A 60 5.90 14.80 9.25
CA LEU A 60 4.62 14.18 8.94
C LEU A 60 3.77 14.03 10.20
N ILE A 61 4.33 13.44 11.25
CA ILE A 61 3.63 13.17 12.51
C ILE A 61 3.35 14.48 13.29
N ASP A 62 4.32 15.39 13.32
CA ASP A 62 4.16 16.69 13.98
C ASP A 62 3.00 17.50 13.38
N THR A 63 2.76 17.38 12.07
CA THR A 63 1.63 18.06 11.43
C THR A 63 0.28 17.54 11.95
N TYR A 64 0.16 16.23 12.20
CA TYR A 64 -1.04 15.64 12.80
C TYR A 64 -1.19 16.01 14.28
N LYS A 65 -0.08 16.05 15.03
CA LYS A 65 -0.05 16.47 16.43
C LYS A 65 -0.49 17.92 16.58
N ALA A 66 0.05 18.82 15.75
CA ALA A 66 -0.32 20.23 15.72
C ALA A 66 -1.80 20.44 15.38
N ALA A 67 -2.36 19.57 14.53
CA ALA A 67 -3.78 19.57 14.21
C ALA A 67 -4.66 18.87 15.27
N ASN A 68 -4.10 18.33 16.35
CA ASN A 68 -4.80 17.56 17.39
C ASN A 68 -5.60 16.37 16.83
N VAL A 69 -5.04 15.66 15.84
CA VAL A 69 -5.63 14.41 15.34
C VAL A 69 -5.16 13.27 16.23
N PRO A 70 -6.08 12.47 16.82
CA PRO A 70 -5.69 11.36 17.67
C PRO A 70 -4.92 10.31 16.87
N ALA A 71 -3.87 9.74 17.46
CA ALA A 71 -3.04 8.74 16.78
C ALA A 71 -3.82 7.50 16.30
N SER A 72 -4.95 7.17 16.93
CA SER A 72 -5.87 6.11 16.52
C SER A 72 -6.53 6.31 15.16
N ASP A 73 -6.52 7.55 14.65
CA ASP A 73 -7.10 7.92 13.36
C ASP A 73 -6.04 8.21 12.30
N VAL A 74 -4.75 7.99 12.61
CA VAL A 74 -3.64 8.21 11.68
C VAL A 74 -2.91 6.89 11.41
N PHE A 75 -2.91 6.50 10.15
CA PHE A 75 -2.27 5.29 9.63
C PHE A 75 -1.15 5.73 8.69
N ALA A 76 -0.04 6.21 9.26
CA ALA A 76 1.09 6.67 8.47
C ALA A 76 1.73 5.51 7.69
N GLN A 77 2.02 5.73 6.42
CA GLN A 77 2.46 4.70 5.49
C GLN A 77 3.81 5.05 4.86
N SER A 78 4.65 4.05 4.59
CA SER A 78 5.86 4.23 3.80
C SER A 78 6.27 2.91 3.13
N PHE A 79 6.92 3.00 1.97
CA PHE A 79 7.62 1.89 1.33
C PHE A 79 9.02 1.64 1.94
N ASN A 80 9.49 2.54 2.80
CA ASN A 80 10.77 2.45 3.47
C ASN A 80 10.55 1.98 4.92
N ILE A 81 11.04 0.78 5.23
CA ILE A 81 10.83 0.16 6.56
C ILE A 81 11.53 0.94 7.67
N GLU A 82 12.62 1.65 7.37
CA GLU A 82 13.33 2.49 8.33
C GLU A 82 12.54 3.75 8.74
N ASP A 83 11.57 4.20 7.93
CA ASP A 83 10.63 5.25 8.33
C ASP A 83 9.66 4.75 9.41
N LEU A 84 9.22 3.50 9.30
CA LEU A 84 8.37 2.86 10.31
C LEU A 84 9.15 2.62 11.59
N ASP A 85 10.39 2.13 11.51
CA ASP A 85 11.25 1.97 12.68
C ASP A 85 11.40 3.30 13.43
N TYR A 86 11.56 4.41 12.70
CA TYR A 86 11.64 5.74 13.27
C TYR A 86 10.35 6.11 14.01
N TRP A 87 9.18 5.95 13.42
CA TRP A 87 7.91 6.29 14.08
C TRP A 87 7.57 5.35 15.25
N ILE A 88 7.84 4.05 15.13
CA ILE A 88 7.66 3.09 16.22
C ILE A 88 8.52 3.48 17.42
N LYS A 89 9.75 3.91 17.17
CA LYS A 89 10.69 4.31 18.23
C LYS A 89 10.37 5.67 18.85
N ASN A 90 10.09 6.68 18.03
CA ASN A 90 10.00 8.09 18.49
C ASN A 90 8.57 8.57 18.72
N GLU A 91 7.58 7.95 18.07
CA GLU A 91 6.17 8.33 18.11
C GLU A 91 5.28 7.10 18.35
N PRO A 92 5.47 6.33 19.45
CA PRO A 92 4.90 4.99 19.62
C PRO A 92 3.37 4.93 19.50
N ALA A 93 2.66 6.00 19.87
CA ALA A 93 1.21 6.08 19.68
C ALA A 93 0.80 6.08 18.19
N TYR A 94 1.55 6.80 17.34
CA TYR A 94 1.35 6.82 15.88
C TYR A 94 1.98 5.57 15.23
N GLY A 95 3.16 5.15 15.68
CA GLY A 95 3.87 3.98 15.19
C GLY A 95 3.10 2.67 15.36
N ALA A 96 2.25 2.56 16.39
CA ALA A 96 1.37 1.41 16.58
C ALA A 96 0.39 1.17 15.41
N ASN A 97 0.03 2.24 14.68
CA ASN A 97 -0.86 2.21 13.51
C ASN A 97 -0.11 2.38 12.18
N ALA A 98 1.22 2.45 12.20
CA ALA A 98 2.00 2.59 10.97
C ALA A 98 1.80 1.38 10.05
N VAL A 99 1.77 1.66 8.74
CA VAL A 99 1.47 0.67 7.69
C VAL A 99 2.67 0.55 6.77
N TYR A 100 3.19 -0.66 6.63
CA TYR A 100 4.31 -0.90 5.73
C TYR A 100 3.82 -1.17 4.31
N LEU A 101 4.07 -0.26 3.36
CA LEU A 101 3.73 -0.46 1.94
C LEU A 101 4.75 -1.40 1.30
N ILE A 102 4.26 -2.39 0.57
CA ILE A 102 5.09 -3.47 0.03
C ILE A 102 4.77 -3.70 -1.44
N ASP A 103 5.81 -3.73 -2.27
CA ASP A 103 5.81 -4.27 -3.62
C ASP A 103 7.09 -5.08 -3.86
N ASP A 104 7.24 -5.62 -5.07
CA ASP A 104 8.46 -6.34 -5.45
C ASP A 104 9.71 -5.44 -5.40
N SER A 105 9.60 -4.15 -5.69
CA SER A 105 10.74 -3.24 -5.72
C SER A 105 11.42 -3.03 -4.37
N ASN A 106 10.64 -3.01 -3.27
CA ASN A 106 11.19 -2.79 -1.92
C ASN A 106 11.40 -4.08 -1.12
N GLU A 107 10.73 -5.18 -1.49
CA GLU A 107 10.79 -6.47 -0.80
C GLU A 107 11.51 -7.61 -1.57
N THR A 108 12.18 -7.33 -2.68
CA THR A 108 13.08 -8.31 -3.33
C THR A 108 14.41 -8.43 -2.60
N ALA A 109 14.80 -9.66 -2.24
CA ALA A 109 16.12 -9.95 -1.71
C ALA A 109 17.23 -9.66 -2.74
N LYS A 110 18.41 -9.28 -2.25
CA LYS A 110 19.55 -8.94 -3.13
C LYS A 110 19.87 -10.11 -4.09
N SER A 111 20.00 -9.79 -5.37
CA SER A 111 20.32 -10.75 -6.44
C SER A 111 19.27 -11.86 -6.63
N LYS A 112 18.01 -11.57 -6.30
CA LYS A 112 16.84 -12.43 -6.55
C LYS A 112 15.85 -11.72 -7.46
N THR A 113 14.89 -12.48 -7.95
CA THR A 113 13.63 -11.99 -8.52
C THR A 113 12.53 -12.31 -7.52
N PHE A 114 11.65 -11.35 -7.23
CA PHE A 114 10.55 -11.58 -6.29
C PHE A 114 9.64 -12.72 -6.76
N ASP A 115 9.34 -13.64 -5.85
CA ASP A 115 8.28 -14.63 -6.02
C ASP A 115 7.42 -14.70 -4.75
N LYS A 116 6.13 -14.36 -4.89
CA LYS A 116 5.13 -14.41 -3.81
C LYS A 116 4.93 -15.80 -3.20
N ASN A 117 5.43 -16.85 -3.85
CA ASN A 117 5.35 -18.23 -3.40
C ASN A 117 6.68 -18.81 -2.91
N ASP A 118 7.79 -18.05 -2.95
CA ASP A 118 9.11 -18.49 -2.46
C ASP A 118 9.70 -17.47 -1.48
N ALA A 119 9.64 -17.80 -0.20
CA ALA A 119 10.16 -16.97 0.90
C ALA A 119 11.68 -16.69 0.80
N SER A 120 12.44 -17.49 0.06
CA SER A 120 13.88 -17.27 -0.15
C SER A 120 14.19 -16.07 -1.06
N THR A 121 13.16 -15.54 -1.73
CA THR A 121 13.27 -14.37 -2.60
C THR A 121 12.95 -13.05 -1.89
N TRP A 122 12.41 -13.09 -0.67
CA TRP A 122 11.95 -11.91 0.05
C TRP A 122 13.09 -11.27 0.83
N LYS A 123 13.15 -9.93 0.80
CA LYS A 123 14.16 -9.15 1.51
C LYS A 123 14.02 -9.28 3.02
N HIS A 124 12.78 -9.25 3.52
CA HIS A 124 12.48 -9.48 4.93
C HIS A 124 11.50 -10.65 5.08
N SER A 125 11.73 -11.49 6.10
CA SER A 125 10.69 -12.44 6.50
C SER A 125 9.55 -11.69 7.19
N LEU A 126 8.33 -12.25 7.13
CA LEU A 126 7.18 -11.58 7.76
C LEU A 126 7.23 -11.66 9.29
N ALA A 127 7.97 -12.63 9.82
CA ALA A 127 8.34 -12.70 11.23
C ALA A 127 9.26 -11.52 11.63
N ASP A 128 10.26 -11.18 10.80
CA ASP A 128 11.16 -10.05 11.06
C ASP A 128 10.41 -8.72 11.01
N ILE A 129 9.49 -8.55 10.04
CA ILE A 129 8.61 -7.38 9.97
C ILE A 129 7.80 -7.26 11.26
N LYS A 130 7.17 -8.34 11.72
CA LYS A 130 6.41 -8.35 12.97
C LYS A 130 7.28 -8.04 14.19
N ALA A 131 8.50 -8.58 14.26
CA ALA A 131 9.44 -8.39 15.35
C ALA A 131 9.92 -6.93 15.50
N ARG A 132 9.87 -6.14 14.42
CA ARG A 132 10.12 -4.69 14.45
C ARG A 132 9.01 -3.88 15.12
N GLY A 133 7.90 -4.50 15.49
CA GLY A 133 6.73 -3.82 16.05
C GLY A 133 5.71 -3.36 14.99
N ILE A 134 5.92 -3.71 13.72
CA ILE A 134 4.98 -3.43 12.63
C ILE A 134 3.79 -4.39 12.74
N ASN A 135 2.58 -3.84 12.80
CA ASN A 135 1.35 -4.62 12.96
C ASN A 135 0.50 -4.72 11.70
N THR A 136 0.68 -3.78 10.77
CA THR A 136 -0.10 -3.68 9.54
C THR A 136 0.83 -3.58 8.35
N ILE A 137 0.63 -4.44 7.37
CA ILE A 137 1.30 -4.38 6.07
C ILE A 137 0.28 -4.04 4.99
N ALA A 138 0.78 -3.43 3.92
CA ALA A 138 0.03 -3.10 2.73
C ALA A 138 0.74 -3.60 1.47
N PRO A 139 0.68 -4.92 1.17
CA PRO A 139 1.23 -5.48 -0.06
C PRO A 139 0.39 -5.11 -1.27
N ALA A 140 1.03 -4.89 -2.43
CA ALA A 140 0.32 -4.84 -3.70
C ALA A 140 -0.45 -6.14 -3.93
N LEU A 141 -1.66 -6.06 -4.49
CA LEU A 141 -2.61 -7.18 -4.48
C LEU A 141 -2.04 -8.48 -5.09
N TRP A 142 -1.21 -8.38 -6.13
CA TRP A 142 -0.67 -9.56 -6.82
C TRP A 142 0.27 -10.39 -5.94
N LEU A 143 0.84 -9.80 -4.89
CA LEU A 143 1.65 -10.53 -3.92
C LEU A 143 0.77 -11.45 -3.06
N LEU A 144 -0.52 -11.16 -2.91
CA LEU A 144 -1.41 -11.86 -1.98
C LEU A 144 -2.15 -13.05 -2.60
N VAL A 145 -2.24 -13.09 -3.93
CA VAL A 145 -3.04 -14.10 -4.65
C VAL A 145 -2.17 -14.78 -5.69
N THR A 146 -2.33 -16.09 -5.80
CA THR A 146 -1.72 -16.96 -6.80
C THR A 146 -2.79 -17.85 -7.42
N THR A 147 -2.44 -18.64 -8.43
CA THR A 147 -3.34 -19.64 -9.00
C THR A 147 -2.95 -21.05 -8.60
N ASP A 148 -3.88 -21.99 -8.77
CA ASP A 148 -3.64 -23.44 -8.63
C ASP A 148 -3.17 -24.11 -9.94
N GLY A 149 -2.97 -23.33 -11.00
CA GLY A 149 -2.63 -23.82 -12.34
C GLY A 149 -3.82 -24.44 -13.10
N LYS A 150 -5.03 -24.38 -12.53
CA LYS A 150 -6.29 -24.89 -13.11
C LYS A 150 -7.31 -23.76 -13.30
N GLY A 151 -6.86 -22.51 -13.23
CA GLY A 151 -7.69 -21.32 -13.37
C GLY A 151 -8.43 -20.89 -12.11
N ASN A 152 -8.10 -21.45 -10.93
CA ASN A 152 -8.65 -20.96 -9.66
C ASN A 152 -7.65 -20.07 -8.93
N MET A 153 -8.12 -18.93 -8.44
CA MET A 153 -7.35 -18.05 -7.57
C MET A 153 -7.37 -18.57 -6.13
N GLN A 154 -6.25 -18.38 -5.42
CA GLN A 154 -6.08 -18.78 -4.03
C GLN A 154 -5.03 -17.91 -3.33
N PRO A 155 -4.97 -17.87 -1.98
CA PRO A 155 -3.93 -17.14 -1.27
C PRO A 155 -2.51 -17.62 -1.64
N SER A 156 -1.62 -16.66 -1.90
CA SER A 156 -0.19 -16.91 -2.09
C SER A 156 0.48 -17.39 -0.80
N GLU A 157 1.72 -17.89 -0.90
CA GLU A 157 2.52 -18.18 0.29
C GLU A 157 2.77 -16.92 1.13
N TYR A 158 3.00 -15.77 0.49
CA TYR A 158 3.14 -14.49 1.16
C TYR A 158 1.93 -14.15 2.04
N ALA A 159 0.71 -14.30 1.50
CA ALA A 159 -0.53 -14.07 2.25
C ALA A 159 -0.69 -15.03 3.44
N LYS A 160 -0.40 -16.32 3.23
CA LYS A 160 -0.47 -17.34 4.28
C LYS A 160 0.51 -17.03 5.42
N GLN A 161 1.74 -16.68 5.09
CA GLN A 161 2.75 -16.32 6.10
C GLN A 161 2.42 -15.01 6.82
N ALA A 162 1.81 -14.03 6.13
CA ALA A 162 1.42 -12.77 6.76
C ALA A 162 0.38 -13.03 7.86
N LYS A 163 -0.62 -13.84 7.52
CA LYS A 163 -1.67 -14.27 8.44
C LYS A 163 -1.10 -15.10 9.60
N ALA A 164 -0.20 -16.05 9.31
CA ALA A 164 0.45 -16.88 10.32
C ALA A 164 1.28 -16.07 11.34
N ASN A 165 1.86 -14.95 10.92
CA ASN A 165 2.61 -14.03 11.80
C ASN A 165 1.72 -12.96 12.46
N GLY A 166 0.39 -13.02 12.29
CA GLY A 166 -0.55 -12.08 12.92
C GLY A 166 -0.38 -10.64 12.42
N LEU A 167 0.00 -10.46 11.15
CA LEU A 167 0.01 -9.16 10.49
C LEU A 167 -1.40 -8.84 9.96
N LYS A 168 -1.86 -7.62 10.21
CA LYS A 168 -3.06 -7.08 9.55
C LYS A 168 -2.69 -6.73 8.12
N ILE A 169 -3.57 -7.05 7.18
CA ILE A 169 -3.32 -6.85 5.75
C ILE A 169 -4.32 -5.81 5.24
N ILE A 170 -3.81 -4.75 4.64
CA ILE A 170 -4.54 -3.86 3.72
C ILE A 170 -3.91 -4.09 2.35
N THR A 171 -4.58 -3.82 1.23
CA THR A 171 -3.93 -3.96 -0.09
C THR A 171 -4.31 -2.84 -1.04
N TRP A 172 -3.62 -2.72 -2.18
CA TRP A 172 -3.73 -1.63 -3.15
C TRP A 172 -3.26 -2.11 -4.53
N SER A 173 -3.68 -1.57 -5.68
CA SER A 173 -4.95 -0.90 -6.03
C SER A 173 -5.52 -1.61 -7.26
N ILE A 174 -6.71 -2.20 -7.15
CA ILE A 174 -7.24 -3.14 -8.17
C ILE A 174 -7.69 -2.50 -9.50
N GLU A 175 -8.16 -1.26 -9.48
CA GLU A 175 -8.66 -0.49 -10.66
C GLU A 175 -7.55 0.18 -11.50
N ARG A 176 -6.28 -0.19 -11.26
CA ARG A 176 -5.16 0.42 -11.98
C ARG A 176 -4.85 -0.24 -13.31
N SER A 177 -5.39 -1.42 -13.56
CA SER A 177 -5.22 -2.12 -14.83
C SER A 177 -6.27 -1.69 -15.85
N GLY A 178 -5.90 -1.75 -17.13
CA GLY A 178 -6.85 -1.67 -18.22
C GLY A 178 -7.71 -2.94 -18.32
N PRO A 179 -8.46 -3.12 -19.44
CA PRO A 179 -9.28 -4.31 -19.65
C PRO A 179 -8.51 -5.61 -19.41
N LEU A 180 -9.15 -6.58 -18.74
CA LEU A 180 -8.52 -7.81 -18.27
C LEU A 180 -8.56 -8.96 -19.28
N ILE A 181 -9.04 -8.70 -20.49
CA ILE A 181 -9.23 -9.73 -21.53
C ILE A 181 -7.93 -10.47 -21.88
N ASP A 182 -6.78 -9.81 -21.72
CA ASP A 182 -5.44 -10.37 -21.98
C ASP A 182 -4.68 -10.77 -20.69
N GLY A 183 -5.38 -10.92 -19.56
CA GLY A 183 -4.79 -11.36 -18.29
C GLY A 183 -4.30 -10.24 -17.36
N GLY A 184 -4.50 -8.97 -17.74
CA GLY A 184 -4.16 -7.80 -16.94
C GLY A 184 -2.69 -7.36 -17.04
N ASP A 185 -2.32 -6.38 -16.22
CA ASP A 185 -0.95 -5.83 -16.16
C ASP A 185 -0.21 -6.29 -14.89
N TRP A 186 0.75 -5.49 -14.40
CA TRP A 186 1.52 -5.79 -13.19
C TRP A 186 0.65 -6.13 -11.96
N TYR A 187 -0.55 -5.54 -11.81
CA TYR A 187 -1.45 -5.81 -10.68
C TYR A 187 -2.11 -7.21 -10.71
N TYR A 188 -1.96 -7.93 -11.82
CA TYR A 188 -2.48 -9.29 -12.04
C TYR A 188 -1.35 -10.29 -12.36
N SER A 189 -0.10 -9.93 -12.05
CA SER A 189 1.08 -10.74 -12.33
C SER A 189 0.96 -12.17 -11.78
N GLY A 190 1.13 -13.14 -12.68
CA GLY A 190 1.06 -14.56 -12.36
C GLY A 190 -0.36 -15.09 -12.09
N LEU A 191 -1.39 -14.43 -12.64
CA LEU A 191 -2.79 -14.86 -12.57
C LEU A 191 -3.43 -15.14 -13.95
N SER A 192 -2.64 -15.14 -15.02
CA SER A 192 -3.14 -15.21 -16.40
C SER A 192 -3.95 -16.46 -16.74
N ASP A 193 -3.76 -17.57 -16.00
CA ASP A 193 -4.55 -18.79 -16.17
C ASP A 193 -5.95 -18.70 -15.52
N ALA A 194 -6.16 -17.72 -14.62
CA ALA A 194 -7.41 -17.48 -13.89
C ALA A 194 -8.12 -16.18 -14.30
N ILE A 195 -7.60 -15.46 -15.30
CA ILE A 195 -8.14 -14.16 -15.75
C ILE A 195 -8.30 -14.17 -17.27
N ASN A 196 -9.52 -13.96 -17.72
CA ASN A 196 -9.85 -13.78 -19.14
C ASN A 196 -10.97 -12.76 -19.39
N ASN A 197 -11.56 -12.18 -18.33
CA ASN A 197 -12.60 -11.16 -18.46
C ASN A 197 -12.61 -10.20 -17.27
N ASP A 198 -13.24 -9.04 -17.43
CA ASP A 198 -13.29 -8.01 -16.38
C ASP A 198 -14.05 -8.46 -15.12
N GLY A 199 -14.95 -9.46 -15.24
CA GLY A 199 -15.66 -10.06 -14.12
C GLY A 199 -14.74 -10.83 -13.15
N ASP A 200 -13.56 -11.27 -13.61
CA ASP A 200 -12.59 -11.97 -12.76
C ASP A 200 -12.00 -11.07 -11.68
N MET A 201 -12.14 -9.75 -11.83
CA MET A 201 -11.86 -8.79 -10.76
C MET A 201 -12.67 -9.09 -9.50
N MET A 202 -13.93 -9.52 -9.63
CA MET A 202 -14.77 -9.86 -8.48
C MET A 202 -14.31 -11.15 -7.78
N ASN A 203 -13.82 -12.13 -8.55
CA ASN A 203 -13.22 -13.35 -8.01
C ASN A 203 -11.93 -13.02 -7.22
N TYR A 204 -11.13 -12.09 -7.74
CA TYR A 204 -9.93 -11.62 -7.07
C TYR A 204 -10.25 -10.87 -5.76
N ILE A 205 -11.24 -9.98 -5.78
CA ILE A 205 -11.74 -9.31 -4.57
C ILE A 205 -12.24 -10.35 -3.56
N ASP A 206 -12.95 -11.37 -4.01
CA ASP A 206 -13.48 -12.43 -3.15
C ASP A 206 -12.34 -13.18 -2.44
N VAL A 207 -11.31 -13.64 -3.17
CA VAL A 207 -10.14 -14.30 -2.57
C VAL A 207 -9.40 -13.36 -1.61
N LEU A 208 -9.23 -12.08 -1.94
CA LEU A 208 -8.61 -11.09 -1.05
C LEU A 208 -9.43 -10.92 0.24
N ALA A 209 -10.75 -10.82 0.14
CA ALA A 209 -11.62 -10.55 1.28
C ALA A 209 -11.86 -11.80 2.15
N GLN A 210 -12.17 -12.94 1.55
CA GLN A 210 -12.60 -14.14 2.24
C GLN A 210 -11.42 -15.03 2.64
N ASP A 211 -10.51 -15.31 1.69
CA ASP A 211 -9.47 -16.31 1.92
C ASP A 211 -8.22 -15.71 2.57
N VAL A 212 -7.74 -14.60 1.99
CA VAL A 212 -6.63 -13.83 2.54
C VAL A 212 -7.07 -13.14 3.84
N GLY A 213 -8.25 -12.52 3.83
CA GLY A 213 -8.80 -11.80 4.99
C GLY A 213 -8.25 -10.39 5.13
N VAL A 214 -8.13 -9.65 4.01
CA VAL A 214 -7.70 -8.24 4.05
C VAL A 214 -8.72 -7.38 4.80
N GLN A 215 -8.25 -6.42 5.59
CA GLN A 215 -9.09 -5.48 6.34
C GLN A 215 -9.62 -4.33 5.49
N GLY A 216 -9.02 -4.13 4.32
CA GLY A 216 -9.40 -3.10 3.38
C GLY A 216 -8.59 -3.19 2.09
N ILE A 217 -9.17 -2.63 1.02
CA ILE A 217 -8.55 -2.53 -0.30
C ILE A 217 -8.58 -1.04 -0.69
N PHE A 218 -7.42 -0.47 -1.01
CA PHE A 218 -7.35 0.86 -1.61
C PHE A 218 -7.88 0.79 -3.04
N PHE A 219 -8.95 1.53 -3.27
CA PHE A 219 -9.61 1.64 -4.56
C PHE A 219 -9.45 3.05 -5.11
N GLN A 220 -9.34 3.17 -6.43
CA GLN A 220 -9.42 4.45 -7.10
C GLN A 220 -10.69 4.46 -7.95
N ILE A 221 -11.80 4.95 -7.39
CA ILE A 221 -13.04 5.14 -8.14
C ILE A 221 -12.87 6.43 -8.96
N GLY A 222 -12.69 6.29 -10.28
CA GLY A 222 -12.88 7.40 -11.20
C GLY A 222 -14.35 7.83 -11.21
N PRO A 223 -14.69 9.04 -11.69
CA PRO A 223 -16.09 9.43 -11.81
C PRO A 223 -16.86 8.36 -12.60
N LEU A 224 -17.91 7.82 -11.97
CA LEU A 224 -18.86 6.92 -12.62
C LEU A 224 -19.44 7.67 -13.83
N ARG A 225 -19.44 7.01 -14.99
CA ARG A 225 -20.03 7.55 -16.22
C ARG A 225 -21.53 7.71 -16.10
#